data_AF-A0A7X9GPP1-F1
#
_entry.id   AF-A0A7X9GPP1-F1
#
_cell.length_a   1.000
_cell.length_b   1.000
_cell.length_c   1.000
_cell.angle_alpha   90.00
_cell.angle_beta   90.00
_cell.angle_gamma   90.00
#
_symmetry.space_group_name_H-M   'P 1'
#
loop_
_entity.id
_entity.type
_entity.pdbx_description
1 polymer ?
#
loop_
_entity_poly.entity_id
_entity_poly.type
_entity_poly.pdbx_seq_one_letter_code
_entity_poly.pdbx_strand_id
1 'polypeptide(L)'
;MKLNDPILYYQGCNVVTKFAQPQNDILYICLASQLREDFLLNKSIGLIILPDSDLKKGLDFQCEWILWPEETPILELFHQVQTLFLNYKQQLNDTSVLFETLANNSGIDELIKSASRLLGNPILLVDSAYRVISMASIGEINDIVWQDALKYGY
;
A
#
# COMPACT_ATOMS: atom_id res chain seq x y z
N MET A 1 16.85 6.62 25.83
CA MET A 1 15.70 5.71 25.66
C MET A 1 16.16 4.57 24.75
N LYS A 2 16.38 3.37 25.32
CA LYS A 2 16.94 2.22 24.59
C LYS A 2 15.77 1.51 23.90
N LEU A 3 15.62 1.68 22.58
CA LEU A 3 14.69 0.88 21.79
C LEU A 3 15.25 -0.53 21.69
N ASN A 4 14.64 -1.45 22.43
CA ASN A 4 14.93 -2.87 22.46
C ASN A 4 13.67 -3.65 22.05
N ASP A 5 12.91 -3.10 21.11
CA ASP A 5 11.77 -3.81 20.51
C ASP A 5 12.28 -4.68 19.36
N PRO A 6 11.79 -5.94 19.27
CA PRO A 6 12.18 -6.84 18.21
C PRO A 6 11.89 -6.17 16.87
N ILE A 7 12.89 -6.18 15.99
CA ILE A 7 12.85 -5.61 14.64
C ILE A 7 11.58 -6.11 13.96
N LEU A 8 10.54 -5.27 13.94
CA LEU A 8 9.36 -5.47 13.13
C LEU A 8 9.82 -5.30 11.70
N TYR A 9 10.14 -6.41 11.03
CA TYR A 9 10.40 -6.43 9.60
C TYR A 9 9.09 -6.11 8.89
N TYR A 10 8.89 -4.85 8.54
CA TYR A 10 7.74 -4.44 7.77
C TYR A 10 8.04 -4.72 6.30
N GLN A 11 7.26 -5.65 5.73
CA GLN A 11 7.45 -6.13 4.36
C GLN A 11 7.46 -4.95 3.37
N GLY A 12 8.63 -4.64 2.81
CA GLY A 12 8.82 -3.63 1.76
C GLY A 12 9.64 -2.40 2.14
N CYS A 13 9.64 -1.97 3.41
CA CYS A 13 10.37 -0.75 3.83
C CYS A 13 10.94 -0.86 5.25
N ASN A 14 12.18 -0.41 5.47
CA ASN A 14 12.85 -0.40 6.78
C ASN A 14 13.68 0.88 7.01
N VAL A 15 14.04 1.15 8.26
CA VAL A 15 14.99 2.22 8.62
C VAL A 15 16.39 1.64 8.78
N VAL A 16 17.41 2.31 8.22
CA VAL A 16 18.80 1.92 8.44
C VAL A 16 19.18 2.18 9.90
N THR A 17 19.57 1.12 10.60
CA THR A 17 20.10 1.19 11.96
C THR A 17 21.54 0.70 12.00
N LYS A 18 22.23 0.96 13.11
CA LYS A 18 23.63 0.53 13.30
C LYS A 18 23.85 -0.97 13.16
N PHE A 19 22.84 -1.77 13.46
CA PHE A 19 22.92 -3.24 13.44
C PHE A 19 22.15 -3.87 12.27
N ALA A 20 21.46 -3.06 11.47
CA ALA A 20 20.75 -3.56 10.31
C ALA A 20 21.73 -4.11 9.28
N GLN A 21 21.33 -5.19 8.61
CA GLN A 21 21.99 -5.70 7.41
C GLN A 21 21.07 -5.45 6.22
N PRO A 22 21.63 -5.08 5.05
CA PRO A 22 20.84 -4.87 3.85
C PRO A 22 20.25 -6.20 3.38
N GLN A 23 18.94 -6.21 3.15
CA GLN A 23 18.20 -7.32 2.57
C GLN A 23 17.73 -6.90 1.19
N ASN A 24 17.81 -7.82 0.24
CA ASN A 24 17.41 -7.57 -1.13
C ASN A 24 15.90 -7.31 -1.22
N ASP A 25 15.52 -6.51 -2.21
CA ASP A 25 14.15 -6.10 -2.56
C ASP A 25 13.45 -5.32 -1.44
N ILE A 26 14.22 -4.54 -0.66
CA ILE A 26 13.72 -3.67 0.40
C ILE A 26 14.10 -2.21 0.13
N LEU A 27 13.16 -1.31 0.39
CA LEU A 27 13.38 0.13 0.47
C LEU A 27 13.89 0.52 1.86
N TYR A 28 14.99 1.25 1.93
CA TYR A 28 15.57 1.70 3.19
C TYR A 28 15.52 3.21 3.31
N ILE A 29 15.16 3.68 4.50
CA ILE A 29 15.18 5.10 4.85
C ILE A 29 16.35 5.35 5.80
N CYS A 30 17.19 6.32 5.47
CA CYS A 30 18.37 6.65 6.27
C CYS A 30 18.65 8.14 6.34
N LEU A 31 19.31 8.57 7.41
CA LEU A 31 19.92 9.89 7.48
C LEU A 31 21.24 9.90 6.68
N ALA A 32 21.58 11.02 6.05
CA ALA A 32 22.85 11.19 5.34
C ALA A 32 24.07 10.89 6.24
N SER A 33 24.00 11.26 7.53
CA SER A 33 25.05 10.98 8.52
C SER A 33 25.24 9.48 8.83
N GLN A 34 24.22 8.66 8.56
CA GLN A 34 24.15 7.24 8.89
C GLN A 34 24.38 6.32 7.69
N LEU A 35 24.73 6.87 6.53
CA LEU A 35 25.07 6.09 5.34
C LEU A 35 26.24 5.15 5.62
N ARG A 36 26.07 3.89 5.21
CA ARG A 36 27.05 2.81 5.34
C ARG A 36 27.32 2.16 3.99
N GLU A 37 28.57 1.83 3.71
CA GLU A 37 29.01 1.27 2.42
C GLU A 37 28.30 -0.03 2.05
N ASP A 38 27.96 -0.87 3.03
CA ASP A 38 27.27 -2.14 2.76
C ASP A 38 25.87 -1.95 2.16
N PHE A 39 25.19 -0.85 2.47
CA PHE A 39 23.93 -0.47 1.83
C PHE A 39 24.17 0.13 0.44
N LEU A 40 25.17 1.00 0.30
CA LEU A 40 25.49 1.68 -0.96
C LEU A 40 25.87 0.71 -2.08
N LEU A 41 26.60 -0.35 -1.74
CA LEU A 41 27.11 -1.33 -2.69
C LEU A 41 26.09 -2.43 -3.04
N ASN A 42 24.94 -2.48 -2.38
CA ASN A 42 23.92 -3.48 -2.68
C ASN A 42 22.99 -3.01 -3.81
N LYS A 43 23.12 -3.59 -5.00
CA LYS A 43 22.29 -3.26 -6.18
C LYS A 43 20.80 -3.60 -6.05
N SER A 44 20.46 -4.45 -5.08
CA SER A 44 19.10 -4.99 -4.94
C SER A 44 18.29 -4.24 -3.87
N ILE A 45 18.70 -3.04 -3.48
CA ILE A 45 17.97 -2.21 -2.51
C ILE A 45 17.65 -0.84 -3.08
N GLY A 46 16.63 -0.21 -2.51
CA GLY A 46 16.36 1.21 -2.70
C GLY A 46 16.73 2.02 -1.46
N LEU A 47 17.18 3.26 -1.63
CA LEU A 47 17.49 4.19 -0.53
C LEU A 47 16.72 5.51 -0.65
N ILE A 48 16.07 5.91 0.44
CA ILE A 48 15.61 7.29 0.66
C ILE A 48 16.53 7.92 1.71
N ILE A 49 17.22 8.97 1.30
CA ILE A 49 18.21 9.65 2.12
C ILE A 49 17.62 10.96 2.61
N LEU A 50 17.57 11.18 3.92
CA LEU A 50 17.16 12.46 4.50
C LEU A 50 18.37 13.35 4.74
N PRO A 51 18.28 14.65 4.38
CA PRO A 51 19.37 15.60 4.53
C PRO A 51 19.47 16.07 6.00
N ASP A 52 20.17 15.32 6.85
CA ASP A 52 20.56 15.78 8.20
C ASP A 52 21.98 16.37 8.23
N SER A 53 22.73 16.16 7.16
CA SER A 53 24.11 16.56 6.97
C SER A 53 24.46 16.53 5.49
N ASP A 54 25.55 17.20 5.11
CA ASP A 54 26.08 17.13 3.75
C ASP A 54 26.46 15.68 3.41
N LEU A 55 26.07 15.25 2.20
CA LEU A 55 26.52 13.97 1.66
C LEU A 55 28.04 13.98 1.54
N LYS A 56 28.68 12.93 2.06
CA LYS A 56 30.13 12.75 1.94
C LYS A 56 30.51 12.71 0.45
N LYS A 57 31.55 13.45 0.08
CA LYS A 57 32.09 13.41 -1.28
C LYS A 57 32.70 12.04 -1.56
N GLY A 58 32.47 11.51 -2.76
CA GLY A 58 33.07 10.24 -3.21
C GLY A 58 32.29 8.98 -2.81
N LEU A 59 31.02 9.09 -2.43
CA LEU A 59 30.15 7.94 -2.25
C LEU A 59 29.82 7.30 -3.61
N ASP A 60 30.11 6.00 -3.74
CA ASP A 60 29.73 5.19 -4.90
C ASP A 60 28.41 4.47 -4.60
N PHE A 61 27.31 4.95 -5.19
CA PHE A 61 26.00 4.34 -5.06
C PHE A 61 25.79 3.32 -6.17
N GLN A 62 25.70 2.05 -5.82
CA GLN A 62 25.31 0.97 -6.73
C GLN A 62 23.83 0.59 -6.62
N CYS A 63 23.16 1.03 -5.54
CA CYS A 63 21.73 0.92 -5.32
C CYS A 63 20.94 2.05 -6.02
N GLU A 64 19.64 1.87 -6.20
CA GLU A 64 18.74 2.98 -6.52
C GLU A 64 18.58 3.89 -5.29
N TRP A 65 18.63 5.21 -5.48
CA TRP A 65 18.53 6.13 -4.35
C TRP A 65 17.86 7.45 -4.73
N ILE A 66 17.29 8.11 -3.72
CA ILE A 66 16.73 9.45 -3.81
C ILE A 66 17.12 10.27 -2.59
N LEU A 67 17.42 11.54 -2.79
CA LEU A 67 17.57 12.52 -1.72
C LEU A 67 16.21 13.16 -1.46
N TRP A 68 15.75 13.08 -0.21
CA TRP A 68 14.49 13.70 0.20
C TRP A 68 14.64 15.22 0.25
N PRO A 69 13.70 16.01 -0.31
CA PRO A 69 13.87 17.44 -0.49
C PRO A 69 13.74 18.26 0.80
N GLU A 70 13.09 17.72 1.83
CA GLU A 70 12.74 18.44 3.05
C GLU A 70 13.36 17.81 4.30
N GLU A 71 13.57 18.60 5.35
CA GLU A 71 13.87 18.07 6.67
C GLU A 71 12.60 17.49 7.29
N THR A 72 12.39 16.19 7.07
CA THR A 72 11.27 15.44 7.65
C THR A 72 11.77 14.53 8.77
N PRO A 73 11.06 14.39 9.91
CA PRO A 73 11.39 13.37 10.89
C PRO A 73 11.37 11.97 10.26
N ILE A 74 12.46 11.21 10.41
CA ILE A 74 12.62 9.89 9.78
C ILE A 74 11.47 8.92 10.07
N LEU A 75 10.93 8.96 11.29
CA LEU A 75 9.80 8.13 11.70
C LEU A 75 8.50 8.52 11.00
N GLU A 76 8.31 9.80 10.73
CA GLU A 76 7.12 10.29 10.02
C GLU A 76 7.14 9.82 8.57
N LEU A 77 8.27 9.99 7.88
CA LEU A 77 8.43 9.50 6.51
C LEU A 77 8.30 7.97 6.45
N PHE A 78 8.89 7.27 7.41
CA PHE A 78 8.76 5.82 7.53
C PHE A 78 7.31 5.37 7.64
N HIS A 79 6.51 6.00 8.51
CA HIS A 79 5.09 5.66 8.64
C HIS A 79 4.30 5.96 7.36
N GLN A 80 4.60 7.07 6.67
CA GLN A 80 3.93 7.41 5.41
C GLN A 80 4.23 6.37 4.33
N VAL A 81 5.50 6.04 4.12
CA VAL A 81 5.92 5.03 3.14
C VAL A 81 5.33 3.66 3.48
N GLN A 82 5.41 3.26 4.75
CA GLN A 82 4.82 2.00 5.22
C GLN A 82 3.32 1.93 4.95
N THR A 83 2.60 3.02 5.18
CA THR A 83 1.16 3.10 4.91
C THR A 83 0.87 2.89 3.42
N LEU A 84 1.69 3.43 2.52
CA LEU A 84 1.56 3.20 1.08
C LEU A 84 1.72 1.71 0.72
N PHE A 85 2.73 1.04 1.26
CA PHE A 85 2.93 -0.39 1.04
C PHE A 85 1.77 -1.24 1.57
N LEU A 86 1.27 -0.93 2.76
CA LEU A 86 0.12 -1.61 3.35
C LEU A 86 -1.14 -1.43 2.50
N ASN A 87 -1.40 -0.21 2.03
CA ASN A 87 -2.54 0.09 1.17
C ASN A 87 -2.45 -0.67 -0.17
N TYR A 88 -1.27 -0.70 -0.80
CA TYR A 88 -1.06 -1.44 -2.03
C TYR A 88 -1.27 -2.94 -1.85
N LYS A 89 -0.74 -3.51 -0.75
CA LYS A 89 -0.93 -4.92 -0.41
C LYS A 89 -2.41 -5.25 -0.18
N GLN A 90 -3.15 -4.36 0.48
CA GLN A 90 -4.59 -4.52 0.67
C GLN A 90 -5.31 -4.55 -0.69
N GLN A 91 -5.01 -3.62 -1.60
CA GLN A 91 -5.61 -3.59 -2.94
C GLN A 91 -5.35 -4.88 -3.74
N LEU A 92 -4.13 -5.43 -3.68
CA LEU A 92 -3.80 -6.71 -4.32
C LEU A 92 -4.60 -7.87 -3.72
N ASN A 93 -4.77 -7.87 -2.40
CA ASN A 93 -5.56 -8.88 -1.73
C ASN A 93 -7.05 -8.79 -2.13
N ASP A 94 -7.62 -7.59 -2.10
CA ASP A 94 -9.01 -7.34 -2.50
C ASP A 94 -9.25 -7.77 -3.95
N THR A 95 -8.31 -7.46 -4.84
CA THR A 95 -8.33 -7.89 -6.24
C THR A 95 -8.32 -9.42 -6.36
N SER A 96 -7.47 -10.09 -5.57
CA SER A 96 -7.38 -11.55 -5.56
C SER A 96 -8.69 -12.20 -5.11
N VAL A 97 -9.35 -11.66 -4.07
CA VAL A 97 -10.66 -12.14 -3.60
C VAL A 97 -11.72 -12.03 -4.69
N LEU A 98 -11.73 -10.93 -5.46
CA LEU A 98 -12.66 -10.78 -6.59
C LEU A 98 -12.39 -11.80 -7.71
N PHE A 99 -11.11 -12.03 -8.04
CA PHE A 99 -10.75 -13.04 -9.03
C PHE A 99 -11.10 -14.47 -8.59
N GLU A 100 -10.88 -14.82 -7.33
CA GLU A 100 -11.29 -16.11 -6.77
C GLU A 100 -12.81 -16.28 -6.83
N THR A 101 -13.57 -15.22 -6.53
CA THR A 101 -15.03 -15.22 -6.61
C THR A 101 -15.50 -15.52 -8.04
N LEU A 102 -14.88 -14.87 -9.04
CA LEU A 102 -15.11 -15.15 -10.46
C LEU A 102 -14.74 -16.58 -10.85
N ALA A 103 -13.55 -17.04 -10.45
CA ALA A 103 -13.01 -18.35 -10.83
C ALA A 103 -13.84 -19.52 -10.27
N ASN A 104 -14.48 -19.32 -9.12
CA ASN A 104 -15.33 -20.32 -8.49
C ASN A 104 -16.72 -20.47 -9.14
N ASN A 105 -16.94 -19.92 -10.35
CA ASN A 105 -18.24 -19.87 -11.04
C ASN A 105 -19.35 -19.22 -10.20
N SER A 106 -18.98 -18.34 -9.27
CA SER A 106 -19.95 -17.54 -8.54
C SER A 106 -20.58 -16.56 -9.55
N GLY A 107 -21.91 -16.53 -9.64
CA GLY A 107 -22.61 -15.61 -10.54
C GLY A 107 -22.30 -14.15 -10.23
N ILE A 108 -22.69 -13.25 -11.14
CA ILE A 108 -22.45 -11.81 -11.03
C ILE A 108 -22.90 -11.21 -9.67
N ASP A 109 -23.92 -11.78 -9.06
CA ASP A 109 -24.41 -11.37 -7.73
C ASP A 109 -23.40 -11.56 -6.60
N GLU A 110 -22.68 -12.68 -6.57
CA GLU A 110 -21.67 -12.94 -5.55
C GLU A 110 -20.42 -12.08 -5.76
N LEU A 111 -20.12 -11.74 -7.02
CA LEU A 111 -19.08 -10.77 -7.34
C LEU A 111 -19.41 -9.38 -6.79
N ILE A 112 -20.62 -8.89 -7.07
CA ILE A 112 -21.06 -7.56 -6.61
C ILE A 112 -21.15 -7.50 -5.08
N LYS A 113 -21.61 -8.59 -4.42
CA LYS A 113 -21.57 -8.69 -2.94
C LYS A 113 -20.16 -8.64 -2.38
N SER A 114 -19.21 -9.34 -3.00
CA SER A 114 -17.83 -9.34 -2.54
C SER A 114 -17.17 -7.98 -2.77
N ALA A 115 -17.38 -7.36 -3.93
CA ALA A 115 -16.90 -6.01 -4.22
C ALA A 115 -17.47 -4.97 -3.25
N SER A 116 -18.77 -5.03 -2.94
CA SER A 116 -19.40 -4.09 -2.00
C SER A 116 -18.80 -4.20 -0.60
N ARG A 117 -18.51 -5.43 -0.14
CA ARG A 117 -17.85 -5.67 1.15
C ARG A 117 -16.41 -5.15 1.17
N LEU A 118 -15.63 -5.40 0.12
CA LEU A 118 -14.23 -4.96 0.03
C LEU A 118 -14.12 -3.43 -0.05
N LEU A 119 -14.95 -2.79 -0.86
CA LEU A 119 -14.94 -1.33 -1.03
C LEU A 119 -15.60 -0.57 0.12
N GLY A 120 -16.32 -1.26 1.00
CA GLY A 120 -17.07 -0.63 2.08
C GLY A 120 -18.18 0.30 1.58
N ASN A 121 -18.73 0.05 0.39
CA ASN A 121 -19.71 0.93 -0.26
C ASN A 121 -20.79 0.10 -0.99
N PRO A 122 -22.02 0.61 -1.10
CA PRO A 122 -23.04 0.02 -1.98
C PRO A 122 -22.58 0.02 -3.44
N ILE A 123 -22.89 -1.04 -4.17
CA ILE A 123 -22.59 -1.17 -5.61
C ILE A 123 -23.87 -1.55 -6.35
N LEU A 124 -24.17 -0.80 -7.40
CA LEU A 124 -25.27 -1.05 -8.33
C LEU A 124 -24.68 -1.28 -9.72
N LEU A 125 -24.91 -2.46 -10.28
CA LEU A 125 -24.53 -2.81 -11.64
C LEU A 125 -25.74 -2.71 -12.55
N VAL A 126 -25.66 -1.85 -13.56
CA VAL A 126 -26.72 -1.64 -14.56
C VAL A 126 -26.21 -1.85 -15.98
N ASP A 127 -27.13 -2.17 -16.89
CA ASP A 127 -26.85 -2.12 -18.33
C ASP A 127 -26.92 -0.68 -18.88
N SER A 128 -26.66 -0.51 -20.18
CA SER A 128 -26.73 0.80 -20.85
C SER A 128 -28.15 1.40 -20.91
N ALA A 129 -29.18 0.60 -20.63
CA ALA A 129 -30.57 1.02 -20.53
C ALA A 129 -31.02 1.24 -19.08
N TYR A 130 -30.07 1.30 -18.14
CA TYR A 130 -30.27 1.46 -16.68
C TYR A 130 -30.95 0.28 -15.99
N ARG A 131 -31.11 -0.87 -16.65
CA ARG A 131 -31.69 -2.05 -16.00
C ARG A 131 -30.72 -2.61 -14.99
N VAL A 132 -31.21 -2.92 -13.80
CA VAL A 132 -30.41 -3.50 -12.71
C VAL A 132 -30.06 -4.94 -13.06
N ILE A 133 -28.76 -5.19 -13.21
CA ILE A 133 -28.19 -6.52 -13.41
C ILE A 133 -27.95 -7.18 -12.06
N SER A 134 -27.38 -6.44 -11.12
CA SER A 134 -27.02 -6.93 -9.80
C SER A 134 -26.75 -5.77 -8.84
N MET A 135 -26.89 -6.02 -7.54
CA MET A 135 -26.70 -4.98 -6.52
C MET A 135 -26.29 -5.60 -5.19
N ALA A 136 -25.45 -4.88 -4.44
CA ALA A 136 -25.12 -5.23 -3.07
C ALA A 136 -24.87 -4.00 -2.20
N SER A 137 -25.12 -4.16 -0.91
CA SER A 137 -24.82 -3.17 0.12
C SER A 137 -24.39 -3.88 1.40
N ILE A 138 -23.55 -3.21 2.17
CA ILE A 138 -23.13 -3.61 3.53
C ILE A 138 -24.02 -3.01 4.63
N GLY A 139 -24.99 -2.16 4.28
CA GLY A 139 -25.90 -1.52 5.22
C GLY A 139 -27.22 -1.08 4.58
N GLU A 140 -28.08 -0.44 5.37
CA GLU A 140 -29.33 0.13 4.87
C GLU A 140 -29.04 1.29 3.91
N ILE A 141 -29.70 1.27 2.75
CA ILE A 141 -29.61 2.34 1.76
C ILE A 141 -30.87 3.19 1.87
N ASN A 142 -30.75 4.44 2.31
CA ASN A 142 -31.90 5.35 2.47
C ASN A 142 -32.07 6.35 1.32
N ASP A 143 -31.31 6.19 0.24
CA ASP A 143 -31.37 7.05 -0.93
C ASP A 143 -32.52 6.65 -1.88
N ILE A 144 -33.26 7.66 -2.38
CA ILE A 144 -34.46 7.46 -3.21
C ILE A 144 -34.12 6.73 -4.51
N VAL A 145 -33.00 7.06 -5.16
CA VAL A 145 -32.60 6.46 -6.44
C VAL A 145 -32.31 4.96 -6.25
N TRP A 146 -31.68 4.61 -5.15
CA TRP A 146 -31.40 3.21 -4.80
C TRP A 146 -32.65 2.44 -4.40
N GLN A 147 -33.58 3.08 -3.70
CA GLN A 147 -34.86 2.48 -3.34
C GLN A 147 -35.72 2.23 -4.58
N ASP A 148 -35.69 3.13 -5.57
CA ASP A 148 -36.35 2.93 -6.85
C ASP A 148 -35.71 1.79 -7.64
N ALA A 149 -34.38 1.73 -7.72
CA ALA A 149 -33.65 0.61 -8.35
C ALA A 149 -33.97 -0.74 -7.69
N LEU A 150 -34.05 -0.77 -6.35
CA LEU A 150 -34.45 -1.94 -5.55
C LEU A 150 -35.88 -2.40 -5.86
N LYS A 151 -36.79 -1.45 -6.07
CA LYS A 151 -38.22 -1.71 -6.19
C LYS A 151 -38.66 -2.03 -7.62
N TYR A 152 -38.05 -1.39 -8.61
CA TYR A 152 -38.47 -1.47 -10.00
C TYR A 152 -37.48 -2.23 -10.90
N GLY A 153 -36.23 -2.40 -10.46
CA GLY A 153 -35.20 -3.10 -11.24
C GLY A 153 -34.65 -2.28 -12.42
N TYR A 154 -34.89 -0.97 -12.44
CA TYR A 154 -34.33 0.04 -13.35
C TYR A 154 -34.44 1.43 -12.73
#